data_AF-A0A1B8RGE0-F1
#
_entry.id   AF-A0A1B8RGE0-F1
#
_cell.length_a   1.000
_cell.length_b   1.000
_cell.length_c   1.000
_cell.angle_alpha   90.00
_cell.angle_beta   90.00
_cell.angle_gamma   90.00
#
_symmetry.space_group_name_H-M   'P 1'
#
loop_
_entity.id
_entity.type
_entity.pdbx_description
1 polymer ?
#
loop_
_entity_poly.entity_id
_entity_poly.type
_entity_poly.pdbx_seq_one_letter_code
_entity_poly.pdbx_strand_id
1 'polypeptide(L)'
;MEQSVHPAAIEHLPIFITSPGQTDYLFVVVVVFLLVAVLAVGNLYFQLHALPERRAHRTNKVQMEIVAVLALISLFTHNHLFWIAGLLLAFIQIPDFSTPLYSIAQSLGKLSGRQAETTGDPALIAEDTAEAEPIPSPSKTSVHGEDI
;
A
#
# COMPACT_ATOMS: atom_id res chain seq x y z
N MET A 1 -7.53 -70.28 -2.08
CA MET A 1 -6.62 -70.60 -0.98
C MET A 1 -6.38 -69.30 -0.25
N GLU A 2 -6.99 -69.13 0.92
CA GLU A 2 -6.73 -67.99 1.81
C GLU A 2 -5.28 -68.11 2.29
N GLN A 3 -4.40 -67.23 1.82
CA GLN A 3 -3.03 -67.17 2.29
C GLN A 3 -3.08 -66.67 3.74
N SER A 4 -2.90 -67.57 4.70
CA SER A 4 -2.80 -67.24 6.12
C SER A 4 -1.65 -66.24 6.31
N VAL A 5 -1.99 -64.99 6.58
CA VAL A 5 -1.03 -63.91 6.83
C VAL A 5 -0.15 -64.34 8.01
N HIS A 6 1.17 -64.28 7.82
CA HIS A 6 2.12 -64.75 8.83
C HIS A 6 1.89 -64.00 10.16
N PRO A 7 1.74 -64.67 11.31
CA PRO A 7 1.36 -64.03 12.58
C PRO A 7 2.33 -62.91 13.02
N ALA A 8 3.62 -63.04 12.68
CA ALA A 8 4.62 -61.99 12.92
C ALA A 8 4.48 -60.72 12.05
N ALA A 9 3.56 -60.68 11.07
CA ALA A 9 3.38 -59.53 10.17
C ALA A 9 2.37 -58.50 10.68
N ILE A 10 1.54 -58.83 11.68
CA ILE A 10 0.43 -57.98 12.13
C ILE A 10 0.71 -57.38 13.53
N GLU A 11 1.51 -58.04 14.36
CA GLU A 11 1.60 -57.71 15.80
C GLU A 11 2.32 -56.38 16.11
N HIS A 12 3.12 -55.81 15.20
CA HIS A 12 3.93 -54.60 15.44
C HIS A 12 3.84 -53.57 14.28
N LEU A 13 2.66 -53.41 13.68
CA LEU A 13 2.49 -52.31 12.72
C LEU A 13 2.36 -50.96 13.46
N PRO A 14 3.08 -49.92 12.99
CA PRO A 14 2.89 -48.57 13.51
C PRO A 14 1.43 -48.13 13.37
N ILE A 15 0.95 -47.32 14.31
CA ILE A 15 -0.44 -46.85 14.39
C ILE A 15 -0.96 -46.16 13.12
N PHE A 16 -0.07 -45.68 12.25
CA PHE A 16 -0.41 -45.01 11.00
C PHE A 16 -0.53 -45.95 9.78
N ILE A 17 -0.22 -47.24 9.92
CA ILE A 17 -0.39 -48.24 8.86
C ILE A 17 -1.76 -48.90 9.01
N THR A 18 -2.56 -48.85 7.95
CA THR A 18 -3.94 -49.34 7.96
C THR A 18 -4.07 -50.69 7.25
N SER A 19 -5.00 -51.51 7.72
CA SER A 19 -5.26 -52.85 7.16
C SER A 19 -5.86 -52.76 5.76
N PRO A 20 -5.69 -53.78 4.89
CA PRO A 20 -6.34 -53.81 3.58
C PRO A 20 -7.86 -53.63 3.69
N GLY A 21 -8.43 -52.72 2.89
CA GLY A 21 -9.87 -52.40 2.89
C GLY A 21 -10.31 -51.37 3.94
N GLN A 22 -9.39 -50.87 4.78
CA GLN A 22 -9.65 -49.75 5.70
C GLN A 22 -9.21 -48.41 5.09
N THR A 23 -9.72 -47.30 5.63
CA THR A 23 -9.32 -45.96 5.21
C THR A 23 -7.91 -45.65 5.68
N ASP A 24 -7.02 -45.27 4.76
CA ASP A 24 -5.66 -44.84 5.07
C ASP A 24 -5.66 -43.45 5.75
N TYR A 25 -5.57 -43.44 7.08
CA TYR A 25 -5.55 -42.22 7.88
C TYR A 25 -4.32 -41.36 7.62
N LEU A 26 -3.15 -41.96 7.38
CA LEU A 26 -1.93 -41.20 7.09
C LEU A 26 -2.08 -40.46 5.77
N PHE A 27 -2.58 -41.15 4.74
CA PHE A 27 -2.85 -40.53 3.46
C PHE A 27 -3.81 -39.34 3.59
N VAL A 28 -4.92 -39.50 4.32
CA VAL A 28 -5.88 -38.41 4.55
C VAL A 28 -5.24 -37.23 5.27
N VAL A 29 -4.48 -37.48 6.34
CA VAL A 29 -3.78 -36.42 7.10
C VAL A 29 -2.78 -35.68 6.22
N VAL A 30 -2.00 -36.40 5.42
CA VAL A 30 -1.02 -35.78 4.49
C VAL A 30 -1.73 -34.94 3.44
N VAL A 31 -2.85 -35.40 2.87
CA VAL A 31 -3.63 -34.63 1.91
C VAL A 31 -4.17 -33.34 2.52
N VAL A 32 -4.77 -33.42 3.72
CA VAL A 32 -5.27 -32.24 4.43
C VAL A 32 -4.13 -31.29 4.79
N PHE A 33 -3.02 -31.81 5.31
CA PHE A 33 -1.83 -31.04 5.62
C PHE A 33 -1.29 -30.32 4.38
N LEU A 34 -1.21 -31.02 3.25
CA LEU A 34 -0.69 -30.46 1.99
C LEU A 34 -1.61 -29.36 1.46
N LEU A 35 -2.93 -29.54 1.54
CA LEU A 35 -3.90 -28.48 1.23
C LEU A 35 -3.69 -27.24 2.10
N VAL A 36 -3.59 -27.42 3.43
CA VAL A 36 -3.35 -26.30 4.35
C VAL A 36 -2.00 -25.63 4.07
N ALA A 37 -0.95 -26.40 3.82
CA ALA A 37 0.38 -25.89 3.52
C ALA A 37 0.39 -25.09 2.21
N VAL A 38 -0.23 -25.59 1.14
CA VAL A 38 -0.35 -24.88 -0.14
C VAL A 38 -1.14 -23.59 0.02
N LEU A 39 -2.26 -23.61 0.73
CA LEU A 39 -3.05 -22.41 1.00
C LEU A 39 -2.27 -21.40 1.85
N ALA A 40 -1.55 -21.85 2.87
CA ALA A 40 -0.73 -21.00 3.72
C ALA A 40 0.41 -20.34 2.94
N VAL A 41 1.15 -21.12 2.14
CA VAL A 41 2.24 -20.62 1.30
C VAL A 41 1.70 -19.72 0.19
N GLY A 42 0.58 -20.07 -0.44
CA GLY A 42 -0.07 -19.23 -1.45
C GLY A 42 -0.54 -17.89 -0.88
N ASN A 43 -1.16 -17.90 0.30
CA ASN A 43 -1.55 -16.67 1.00
C ASN A 43 -0.32 -15.82 1.37
N LEU A 44 0.75 -16.45 1.87
CA LEU A 44 2.01 -15.78 2.18
C LEU A 44 2.61 -15.15 0.91
N TYR A 45 2.60 -15.87 -0.22
CA TYR A 45 3.09 -15.37 -1.50
C TYR A 45 2.34 -14.12 -1.95
N PHE A 46 1.00 -14.14 -1.91
CA PHE A 46 0.20 -12.95 -2.24
C PHE A 46 0.45 -11.80 -1.26
N GLN A 47 0.60 -12.11 0.03
CA GLN A 47 0.87 -11.09 1.05
C GLN A 47 2.25 -10.43 0.85
N LEU A 48 3.28 -11.20 0.53
CA LEU A 48 4.62 -10.67 0.22
C LEU A 48 4.61 -9.81 -1.04
N HIS A 49 3.86 -10.21 -2.06
CA HIS A 49 3.75 -9.43 -3.31
C HIS A 49 3.00 -8.11 -3.13
N ALA A 50 2.09 -8.02 -2.15
CA ALA A 50 1.40 -6.78 -1.80
C ALA A 50 2.21 -5.86 -0.84
N LEU A 51 3.41 -6.26 -0.40
CA LEU A 51 4.25 -5.43 0.49
C LEU A 51 4.70 -4.10 -0.13
N PRO A 52 5.13 -4.02 -1.40
CA PRO A 52 5.54 -2.77 -2.02
C PRO A 52 4.43 -1.71 -1.94
N GLU A 53 3.19 -2.10 -2.27
CA GLU A 53 2.00 -1.24 -2.20
C GLU A 53 1.78 -0.71 -0.78
N ARG A 54 1.75 -1.60 0.22
CA ARG A 54 1.52 -1.22 1.62
C ARG A 54 2.57 -0.25 2.16
N ARG A 55 3.80 -0.32 1.67
CA ARG A 55 4.91 0.54 2.11
C ARG A 55 4.90 1.90 1.41
N ALA A 56 4.42 1.97 0.17
CA ALA A 56 4.31 3.21 -0.58
C ALA A 56 3.18 4.15 -0.08
N HIS A 57 2.30 3.72 0.83
CA HIS A 57 1.29 4.61 1.42
C HIS A 57 1.87 5.79 2.23
N ARG A 58 3.16 5.77 2.59
CA ARG A 58 3.83 6.88 3.30
C ARG A 58 4.48 7.90 2.36
N THR A 59 4.31 7.78 1.06
CA THR A 59 4.98 8.65 0.08
C THR A 59 3.99 9.35 -0.86
N ASN A 60 4.51 10.10 -1.84
CA ASN A 60 3.72 10.84 -2.82
C ASN A 60 2.78 9.92 -3.63
N LYS A 61 1.60 10.43 -4.00
CA LYS A 61 0.56 9.74 -4.78
C LYS A 61 1.12 9.09 -6.06
N VAL A 62 1.97 9.81 -6.80
CA VAL A 62 2.57 9.31 -8.04
C VAL A 62 3.50 8.11 -7.77
N GLN A 63 4.29 8.17 -6.69
CA GLN A 63 5.18 7.06 -6.34
C GLN A 63 4.37 5.82 -5.90
N MET A 64 3.24 6.01 -5.22
CA MET A 64 2.31 4.93 -4.89
C MET A 64 1.75 4.24 -6.15
N GLU A 65 1.30 5.03 -7.13
CA GLU A 65 0.77 4.50 -8.41
C GLU A 65 1.84 3.69 -9.15
N ILE A 66 3.08 4.20 -9.25
CA ILE A 66 4.18 3.49 -9.90
C ILE A 66 4.49 2.17 -9.17
N VAL A 67 4.59 2.19 -7.85
CA VAL A 67 4.87 0.99 -7.05
C VAL A 67 3.74 -0.04 -7.20
N ALA A 68 2.48 0.39 -7.22
CA ALA A 68 1.32 -0.48 -7.42
C ALA A 68 1.33 -1.15 -8.81
N VAL A 69 1.62 -0.39 -9.86
CA VAL A 69 1.74 -0.93 -11.24
C VAL A 69 2.89 -1.94 -11.34
N LEU A 70 4.05 -1.65 -10.72
CA LEU A 70 5.18 -2.58 -10.70
C LEU A 70 4.84 -3.90 -9.99
N ALA A 71 4.13 -3.83 -8.85
CA ALA A 71 3.67 -5.02 -8.14
C ALA A 71 2.66 -5.83 -8.97
N LEU A 72 1.73 -5.16 -9.67
CA LEU A 72 0.76 -5.80 -10.54
C LEU A 72 1.42 -6.52 -11.72
N ILE A 73 2.38 -5.87 -12.39
CA ILE A 73 3.15 -6.48 -13.49
C ILE A 73 3.97 -7.66 -12.97
N SER A 74 4.59 -7.54 -11.79
CA SER A 74 5.34 -8.65 -11.18
C SER A 74 4.46 -9.88 -10.95
N LEU A 75 3.23 -9.68 -10.50
CA LEU A 75 2.30 -10.77 -10.20
C LEU A 75 1.79 -11.44 -11.49
N PHE A 76 1.44 -10.63 -12.50
CA PHE A 76 0.95 -11.14 -13.78
C PHE A 76 2.04 -11.89 -14.55
N THR A 77 3.26 -11.34 -14.60
CA THR A 77 4.37 -11.91 -15.37
C THR A 77 5.16 -12.97 -14.59
N HIS A 78 5.00 -13.08 -13.26
CA HIS A 78 5.85 -13.90 -12.39
C HIS A 78 7.35 -13.53 -12.47
N ASN A 79 7.66 -12.27 -12.81
CA ASN A 79 9.05 -11.79 -12.83
C ASN A 79 9.36 -10.99 -11.55
N HIS A 80 10.12 -11.60 -10.64
CA HIS A 80 10.50 -11.02 -9.35
C HIS A 80 11.27 -9.72 -9.44
N LEU A 81 11.91 -9.40 -10.58
CA LEU A 81 12.65 -8.16 -10.76
C LEU A 81 11.75 -6.93 -10.54
N PHE A 82 10.50 -6.97 -11.02
CA PHE A 82 9.55 -5.88 -10.85
C PHE A 82 9.10 -5.71 -9.39
N TRP A 83 8.90 -6.81 -8.66
CA TRP A 83 8.61 -6.75 -7.23
C TRP A 83 9.79 -6.18 -6.44
N ILE A 84 11.02 -6.63 -6.71
CA ILE A 84 12.24 -6.10 -6.07
C ILE A 84 12.38 -4.61 -6.36
N ALA A 85 12.20 -4.19 -7.62
CA ALA A 85 12.26 -2.79 -8.02
C ALA A 85 11.19 -1.95 -7.30
N GLY A 86 9.94 -2.43 -7.21
CA GLY A 86 8.87 -1.77 -6.47
C GLY A 86 9.19 -1.62 -4.98
N LEU A 87 9.82 -2.65 -4.38
CA LEU A 87 10.25 -2.61 -2.98
C LEU A 87 11.38 -1.60 -2.74
N LEU A 88 12.41 -1.63 -3.59
CA LEU A 88 13.51 -0.66 -3.54
C LEU A 88 12.98 0.77 -3.70
N LEU A 89 12.09 0.98 -4.68
CA LEU A 89 11.45 2.27 -4.91
C LEU A 89 10.61 2.70 -3.71
N ALA A 90 9.85 1.81 -3.07
CA ALA A 90 9.04 2.13 -1.90
C ALA A 90 9.88 2.45 -0.64
N PHE A 91 11.12 1.97 -0.55
CA PHE A 91 12.03 2.27 0.55
C PHE A 91 12.73 3.63 0.42
N ILE A 92 12.90 4.13 -0.80
CA ILE A 92 13.50 5.43 -1.07
C ILE A 92 12.39 6.48 -1.15
N GLN A 93 12.45 7.51 -0.31
CA GLN A 93 11.50 8.62 -0.43
C GLN A 93 11.97 9.58 -1.52
N ILE A 94 11.20 9.68 -2.59
CA ILE A 94 11.46 10.68 -3.64
C ILE A 94 10.80 11.98 -3.18
N PRO A 95 11.55 13.08 -3.05
CA PRO A 95 10.99 14.35 -2.62
C PRO A 95 10.07 14.94 -3.71
N ASP A 96 9.12 15.76 -3.30
CA ASP A 96 8.21 16.45 -4.22
C ASP A 96 8.89 17.65 -4.87
N PHE A 97 9.30 17.49 -6.13
CA PHE A 97 9.92 18.55 -6.92
C PHE A 97 8.89 19.42 -7.66
N SER A 98 7.61 19.05 -7.65
CA SER A 98 6.57 19.75 -8.42
C SER A 98 6.12 21.04 -7.73
N THR A 99 5.92 21.01 -6.41
CA THR A 99 5.48 22.17 -5.62
C THR A 99 6.44 23.36 -5.73
N PRO A 100 7.77 23.20 -5.58
CA PRO A 100 8.71 24.32 -5.72
C PRO A 100 8.76 24.87 -7.14
N LEU A 101 8.71 24.00 -8.16
CA LEU A 101 8.71 24.43 -9.57
C LEU A 101 7.46 25.24 -9.90
N TYR A 102 6.30 24.83 -9.39
CA TYR A 102 5.03 25.52 -9.59
C TYR A 102 5.04 26.90 -8.92
N SER A 103 5.57 27.01 -7.70
CA SER A 103 5.76 28.28 -6.99
C SER A 103 6.63 29.27 -7.79
N ILE A 104 7.72 28.78 -8.38
CA ILE A 104 8.59 29.60 -9.25
C ILE A 104 7.83 30.04 -10.52
N ALA A 105 7.12 29.13 -11.18
CA ALA A 105 6.34 29.45 -12.37
C ALA A 105 5.24 30.49 -12.08
N GLN A 106 4.57 30.38 -10.93
CA GLN A 106 3.55 31.33 -10.50
C GLN A 106 4.14 32.71 -10.18
N SER A 107 5.30 32.74 -9.51
CA SER A 107 6.02 33.98 -9.20
C SER A 107 6.51 34.69 -10.46
N LEU A 108 7.04 33.95 -11.43
CA LEU A 108 7.45 34.48 -12.74
C LEU A 108 6.25 34.95 -13.58
N GLY A 109 5.12 34.24 -13.54
CA GLY A 109 3.88 34.64 -14.20
C GLY A 109 3.38 36.00 -13.70
N LYS A 110 3.35 36.18 -12.38
CA LYS A 110 3.02 37.47 -11.73
C LYS A 110 3.96 38.60 -12.17
N LEU A 111 5.27 38.33 -12.24
CA LEU A 111 6.26 39.33 -12.68
C LEU A 111 6.13 39.70 -14.17
N SER A 112 5.72 38.75 -15.01
CA SER A 112 5.49 38.94 -16.44
C SER A 112 4.19 39.70 -16.76
N GLY A 113 3.37 40.05 -15.76
CA GLY A 113 2.04 40.63 -15.98
C GLY A 113 1.04 39.67 -16.63
N ARG A 114 1.37 38.37 -16.68
CA ARG A 114 0.47 37.32 -17.18
C ARG A 114 -0.32 36.80 -15.99
N GLN A 115 -1.64 37.00 -15.99
CA GLN A 115 -2.52 36.30 -15.04
C GLN A 115 -2.27 34.80 -15.25
N ALA A 116 -1.56 34.16 -14.32
CA ALA A 116 -1.32 32.73 -14.39
C ALA A 116 -2.68 32.06 -14.25
N GLU A 117 -3.19 31.48 -15.34
CA GLU A 117 -4.42 30.70 -15.26
C GLU A 117 -4.17 29.56 -14.28
N THR A 118 -5.02 29.52 -13.26
CA THR A 118 -5.11 28.42 -12.31
C THR A 118 -5.67 27.21 -13.07
N THR A 119 -4.82 26.49 -13.79
CA THR A 119 -5.17 25.17 -14.33
C THR A 119 -5.59 24.31 -13.13
N GLY A 120 -6.90 24.05 -13.04
CA GLY A 120 -7.58 23.65 -11.81
C GLY A 120 -7.12 22.31 -11.24
N ASP A 121 -6.19 22.36 -10.29
CA ASP A 121 -5.84 21.22 -9.43
C ASP A 121 -6.26 21.53 -7.98
N PRO A 122 -7.19 20.77 -7.38
CA PRO A 122 -7.73 21.04 -6.04
C PRO A 122 -6.73 20.89 -4.89
N ALA A 123 -5.48 20.46 -5.14
CA ALA A 123 -4.40 20.52 -4.14
C ALA A 123 -4.00 21.97 -3.75
N LEU A 124 -4.53 22.97 -4.45
CA LEU A 124 -4.16 24.38 -4.35
C LEU A 124 -5.02 25.23 -3.37
N ILE A 125 -5.85 24.64 -2.50
CA ILE A 125 -6.73 25.42 -1.58
C ILE A 125 -6.22 25.48 -0.12
N ALA A 126 -5.27 24.63 0.27
CA ALA A 126 -4.74 24.66 1.64
C ALA A 126 -3.51 25.57 1.71
N GLU A 127 -3.74 26.87 1.92
CA GLU A 127 -2.95 27.79 2.77
C GLU A 127 -3.33 29.25 2.45
N ASP A 128 -4.57 29.63 2.73
CA ASP A 128 -4.93 31.03 3.01
C ASP A 128 -6.03 31.08 4.07
N THR A 129 -5.76 30.46 5.21
CA THR A 129 -6.51 30.71 6.45
C THR A 129 -5.51 30.73 7.61
N ALA A 130 -4.48 31.55 7.46
CA ALA A 130 -3.72 32.05 8.60
C ALA A 130 -4.29 33.43 8.93
N GLU A 131 -5.30 33.43 9.82
CA GLU A 131 -5.51 34.43 10.85
C GLU A 131 -5.02 35.86 10.50
N ALA A 132 -5.79 36.58 9.67
CA ALA A 132 -5.71 38.04 9.66
C ALA A 132 -6.44 38.57 10.91
N GLU A 133 -5.74 38.58 12.05
CA GLU A 133 -6.17 39.33 13.23
C GLU A 133 -6.33 40.82 12.84
N PRO A 134 -7.50 41.44 13.02
CA PRO A 134 -7.69 42.82 12.63
C PRO A 134 -7.05 43.73 13.68
N ILE A 135 -5.97 44.41 13.28
CA ILE A 135 -5.38 45.51 14.03
C ILE A 135 -6.46 46.60 14.25
N PRO A 136 -6.81 46.99 15.49
CA PRO A 136 -7.77 48.06 15.71
C PRO A 136 -7.14 49.40 15.33
N SER A 137 -7.73 50.07 14.33
CA SER A 137 -7.33 51.41 13.89
C SER A 137 -7.77 52.47 14.93
N PRO A 138 -6.96 53.51 15.19
CA PRO A 138 -7.23 54.48 16.25
C PRO A 138 -8.44 55.36 15.90
N SER A 139 -9.38 55.44 16.83
CA SER A 139 -10.58 56.26 16.75
C SER A 139 -10.21 57.74 16.54
N LYS A 140 -10.66 58.32 15.42
CA LYS A 140 -10.63 59.77 15.23
C LYS A 140 -11.74 60.39 16.09
N THR A 141 -11.34 61.05 17.17
CA THR A 141 -12.19 61.98 17.92
C THR A 141 -12.66 63.10 17.00
N SER A 142 -13.91 63.02 16.56
CA SER A 142 -14.63 64.15 15.96
C SER A 142 -15.14 65.02 17.10
N VAL A 143 -14.59 66.23 17.17
CA VAL A 143 -15.19 67.38 17.85
C VAL A 143 -16.30 67.89 16.95
N HIS A 144 -17.53 67.95 17.45
CA HIS A 144 -18.56 68.88 16.96
C HIS A 144 -19.60 69.08 18.08
N GLY A 145 -19.69 70.32 18.58
CA GLY A 145 -20.79 70.74 19.45
C GLY A 145 -22.03 71.10 18.62
N GLU A 146 -23.19 71.12 19.28
CA GLU A 146 -24.00 72.32 19.59
C GLU A 146 -25.47 71.89 19.86
N ASP A 147 -26.14 72.66 20.72
CA ASP A 147 -27.60 72.79 20.93
C ASP A 147 -28.40 71.70 21.70
N ILE A 148 -28.71 71.99 22.98
CA ILE A 148 -30.02 72.47 23.52
C ILE A 148 -29.85 72.83 25.01
#